data_AF-A0A226M6P4-F1
#
_entry.id   AF-A0A226M6P4-F1
#
_cell.length_a   1.000
_cell.length_b   1.000
_cell.length_c   1.000
_cell.angle_alpha   90.00
_cell.angle_beta   90.00
_cell.angle_gamma   90.00
#
_symmetry.space_group_name_H-M   'P 1'
#
loop_
_entity.id
_entity.type
_entity.pdbx_description
1 polymer ?
#
loop_
_entity_poly.entity_id
_entity_poly.type
_entity_poly.pdbx_seq_one_letter_code
_entity_poly.pdbx_strand_id
1 'polypeptide(L)'
;MCLCPGQEVASGVRVLPQSYWYELLYGTILLALCLVVCLVGASIYAKATFLIFLIVAAVLGTILVSFFATRPLGVPIRMPHLNSSETENGSFTGFSLATLRENLGGGYGVDYTTGQMMSFSTVFAVMFNGCTGIMAGSNMSGDLKRPSYSIPRGTISAVLFTYLVYNLLAFLMCATCSRTLLQKDYGFLRDISIFPPLVTVGIYAATLSAAMSNLIGASRILYALARDDLFGECLEYADISQSPDGVGAVPTEWTPLAAGVMMLCGS
;
A
#
# COMPACT_ATOMS: atom_id res chain seq x y z
N MET A 1 6.04 -5.56 4.10
CA MET A 1 6.28 -6.79 3.32
C MET A 1 7.79 -6.93 3.21
N CYS A 2 8.41 -7.75 4.06
CA CYS A 2 9.85 -7.99 4.00
C CYS A 2 10.10 -8.99 2.87
N LEU A 3 10.77 -8.58 1.80
CA LEU A 3 11.25 -9.49 0.76
C LEU A 3 12.56 -10.11 1.28
N CYS A 4 12.67 -11.44 1.19
CA CYS A 4 13.89 -12.18 1.49
C CYS A 4 14.98 -11.91 0.44
N PRO A 5 16.26 -12.14 0.78
CA PRO A 5 17.39 -11.61 0.03
C PRO A 5 17.60 -12.38 -1.28
N GLY A 6 17.67 -11.64 -2.39
CA GLY A 6 18.24 -12.14 -3.64
C GLY A 6 17.30 -12.28 -4.83
N GLN A 7 16.42 -11.31 -5.11
CA GLN A 7 15.76 -11.29 -6.43
C GLN A 7 15.70 -9.92 -7.11
N GLU A 8 16.11 -9.99 -8.38
CA GLU A 8 16.22 -8.90 -9.33
C GLU A 8 14.83 -8.40 -9.74
N VAL A 9 14.60 -7.11 -9.57
CA VAL A 9 13.46 -6.41 -10.17
C VAL A 9 13.64 -6.45 -11.69
N ALA A 10 12.70 -7.09 -12.38
CA ALA A 10 12.63 -7.08 -13.83
C ALA A 10 12.56 -5.64 -14.36
N SER A 11 13.58 -5.26 -15.12
CA SER A 11 13.63 -4.10 -16.01
C SER A 11 13.29 -2.76 -15.34
N GLY A 12 14.00 -2.41 -14.27
CA GLY A 12 14.20 -1.03 -13.81
C GLY A 12 15.71 -0.76 -13.81
N VAL A 13 16.13 0.44 -14.21
CA VAL A 13 17.54 0.84 -14.19
C VAL A 13 18.13 0.48 -12.81
N ARG A 14 19.20 -0.34 -12.75
CA ARG A 14 19.89 -0.70 -11.50
C ARG A 14 20.63 0.53 -10.98
N VAL A 15 19.90 1.44 -10.34
CA VAL A 15 20.44 2.73 -9.86
C VAL A 15 20.98 2.63 -8.42
N LEU A 16 20.56 1.62 -7.63
CA LEU A 16 20.89 1.54 -6.20
C LEU A 16 21.38 0.14 -5.77
N PRO A 17 22.30 0.07 -4.78
CA PRO A 17 22.79 -1.19 -4.22
C PRO A 17 21.68 -1.94 -3.47
N GLN A 18 21.53 -3.23 -3.75
CA GLN A 18 20.56 -4.11 -3.10
C GLN A 18 21.27 -4.95 -2.03
N SER A 19 21.01 -4.64 -0.77
CA SER A 19 21.36 -5.44 0.40
C SER A 19 20.27 -5.24 1.45
N TYR A 20 20.08 -6.22 2.33
CA TYR A 20 19.14 -6.12 3.46
C TYR A 20 19.31 -4.81 4.24
N TRP A 21 20.57 -4.42 4.49
CA TRP A 21 20.88 -3.18 5.21
C TRP A 21 20.53 -1.92 4.42
N TYR A 22 20.69 -1.94 3.09
CA TYR A 22 20.30 -0.80 2.24
C TYR A 22 18.78 -0.69 2.16
N GLU A 23 18.05 -1.80 2.03
CA GLU A 23 16.58 -1.79 2.04
C GLU A 23 16.03 -1.28 3.37
N LEU A 24 16.62 -1.72 4.49
CA LEU A 24 16.28 -1.20 5.81
C LEU A 24 16.54 0.31 5.89
N LEU A 25 17.70 0.76 5.45
CA LEU A 25 18.07 2.17 5.44
C LEU A 25 17.12 3.02 4.59
N TYR A 26 16.76 2.57 3.38
CA TYR A 26 15.80 3.27 2.54
C TYR A 26 14.41 3.31 3.18
N GLY A 27 13.98 2.21 3.79
CA GLY A 27 12.73 2.13 4.53
C GLY A 27 12.68 3.10 5.71
N THR A 28 13.74 3.17 6.53
CA THR A 28 13.79 4.08 7.67
C THR A 28 13.85 5.54 7.24
N ILE A 29 14.62 5.88 6.20
CA ILE A 29 14.65 7.25 5.64
C ILE A 29 13.26 7.64 5.12
N LEU A 30 12.57 6.76 4.39
CA LEU A 30 11.24 7.05 3.84
C LEU A 30 10.20 7.24 4.96
N LEU A 31 10.25 6.39 6.00
CA LEU A 31 9.39 6.52 7.17
C LEU A 31 9.68 7.80 7.95
N ALA A 32 10.95 8.17 8.12
CA ALA A 32 11.34 9.42 8.75
C ALA A 32 10.84 10.64 7.95
N LEU A 33 10.90 10.58 6.61
CA LEU A 33 10.33 11.63 5.76
C LEU A 33 8.80 11.71 5.93
N CYS A 34 8.10 10.57 5.92
CA CYS A 34 6.66 10.53 6.18
C CYS A 34 6.32 11.11 7.55
N LEU A 35 7.14 10.85 8.56
CA LEU A 35 7.00 11.40 9.89
C LEU A 35 7.12 12.92 9.88
N VAL A 36 8.14 13.48 9.24
CA VAL A 36 8.33 14.94 9.11
C VAL A 36 7.11 15.58 8.44
N VAL A 37 6.60 14.98 7.35
CA VAL A 37 5.39 15.48 6.67
C VAL A 37 4.16 15.42 7.58
N CYS A 38 4.00 14.36 8.37
CA CYS A 38 2.90 14.25 9.32
C CYS A 38 3.01 15.28 10.45
N LEU A 39 4.24 15.60 10.89
CA LEU A 39 4.47 16.62 11.93
C LEU A 39 4.05 18.01 11.42
N VAL A 40 4.49 18.44 10.24
CA VAL A 40 4.29 19.79 9.66
C VAL A 40 2.87 20.37 9.81
N GLY A 41 1.83 19.54 9.87
CA GLY A 41 0.52 19.94 10.39
C GLY A 41 -0.65 19.22 9.72
N ALA A 42 -1.76 19.09 10.45
CA ALA A 42 -2.96 18.37 10.00
C ALA A 42 -3.55 18.93 8.69
N SER A 43 -3.48 20.25 8.50
CA SER A 43 -4.02 20.92 7.30
C SER A 43 -3.21 20.64 6.02
N ILE A 44 -1.89 20.52 6.14
CA ILE A 44 -0.99 20.18 5.03
C ILE A 44 -1.11 18.70 4.71
N TYR A 45 -1.19 17.86 5.74
CA TYR A 45 -1.44 16.42 5.59
C TYR A 45 -2.75 16.12 4.82
N ALA A 46 -3.86 16.78 5.18
CA ALA A 46 -5.14 16.57 4.51
C ALA A 46 -5.06 16.93 3.02
N LYS A 47 -4.38 18.03 2.66
CA LYS A 47 -4.17 18.43 1.26
C LYS A 47 -3.26 17.45 0.51
N ALA A 48 -2.19 16.98 1.14
CA ALA A 48 -1.27 16.00 0.55
C ALA A 48 -1.97 14.66 0.29
N THR A 49 -2.75 14.17 1.26
CA THR A 49 -3.52 12.92 1.12
C THR A 49 -4.58 13.04 0.04
N PHE A 50 -5.26 14.18 -0.08
CA PHE A 50 -6.20 14.44 -1.17
C PHE A 50 -5.53 14.45 -2.55
N LEU A 51 -4.34 15.07 -2.66
CA LEU A 51 -3.56 15.04 -3.90
C LEU A 51 -3.15 13.60 -4.27
N ILE A 52 -2.67 12.82 -3.29
CA ILE A 52 -2.31 11.42 -3.51
C ILE A 52 -3.53 10.60 -3.94
N PHE A 53 -4.69 10.82 -3.32
CA PHE A 53 -5.93 10.17 -3.75
C PHE A 53 -6.24 10.45 -5.22
N LEU A 54 -6.10 11.71 -5.67
CA LEU A 54 -6.30 12.07 -7.07
C LEU A 54 -5.30 11.36 -7.99
N ILE A 55 -4.02 11.33 -7.62
CA ILE A 55 -2.98 10.63 -8.38
C ILE A 55 -3.33 9.13 -8.51
N VAL A 56 -3.67 8.47 -7.40
CA VAL A 56 -4.02 7.04 -7.39
C VAL A 56 -5.28 6.78 -8.21
N ALA A 57 -6.30 7.64 -8.12
CA ALA A 57 -7.50 7.53 -8.94
C ALA A 57 -7.21 7.70 -10.44
N ALA A 58 -6.33 8.64 -10.81
CA ALA A 58 -5.89 8.83 -12.19
C ALA A 58 -5.12 7.60 -12.71
N VAL A 59 -4.19 7.06 -11.92
CA VAL A 59 -3.44 5.85 -12.25
C VAL A 59 -4.40 4.66 -12.44
N LEU A 60 -5.34 4.46 -11.52
CA LEU A 60 -6.37 3.43 -11.64
C LEU A 60 -7.17 3.58 -12.94
N GLY A 61 -7.61 4.80 -13.26
CA GLY A 61 -8.29 5.10 -14.52
C GLY A 61 -7.46 4.75 -15.75
N THR A 62 -6.16 5.09 -15.75
CA THR A 62 -5.27 4.74 -16.86
C THR A 62 -5.03 3.24 -16.99
N ILE A 63 -4.97 2.50 -15.88
CA ILE A 63 -4.88 1.03 -15.89
C ILE A 63 -6.14 0.43 -16.54
N LEU A 64 -7.32 0.90 -16.14
CA LEU A 64 -8.59 0.46 -16.74
C LEU A 64 -8.64 0.72 -18.24
N VAL A 65 -8.20 1.91 -18.70
CA VAL A 65 -8.13 2.23 -20.12
C VAL A 65 -7.07 1.39 -20.85
N SER A 66 -5.95 1.07 -20.20
CA SER A 66 -4.87 0.27 -20.78
C SER A 66 -5.34 -1.13 -21.15
N PHE A 67 -6.24 -1.76 -20.37
CA PHE A 67 -6.81 -3.06 -20.72
C PHE A 67 -7.58 -3.06 -22.05
N PHE A 68 -8.14 -1.93 -22.48
CA PHE A 68 -8.87 -1.80 -23.75
C PHE A 68 -7.98 -1.27 -24.89
N ALA A 69 -6.98 -0.44 -24.58
CA ALA A 69 -6.15 0.22 -25.58
C ALA A 69 -4.90 -0.59 -25.98
N THR A 70 -4.38 -1.41 -25.07
CA THR A 70 -3.15 -2.18 -25.31
C THR A 70 -3.41 -3.32 -26.28
N ARG A 71 -2.55 -3.44 -27.29
CA ARG A 71 -2.59 -4.53 -28.29
C ARG A 71 -2.09 -5.83 -27.67
N PRO A 72 -2.48 -7.01 -28.22
CA PRO A 72 -1.95 -8.28 -27.74
C PRO A 72 -0.41 -8.27 -27.81
N LEU A 73 0.22 -8.45 -26.66
CA LEU A 73 1.67 -8.34 -26.49
C LEU A 73 2.19 -9.63 -25.84
N GLY A 74 3.26 -10.20 -26.39
CA GLY A 74 4.03 -11.20 -25.66
C GLY A 74 4.96 -10.50 -24.70
N VAL A 75 4.76 -10.69 -23.39
CA VAL A 75 5.68 -10.25 -22.36
C VAL A 75 6.70 -11.39 -22.15
N PRO A 76 7.98 -11.20 -22.52
CA PRO A 76 8.98 -12.24 -22.35
C PRO A 76 9.34 -12.37 -20.87
N ILE A 77 8.95 -13.48 -20.24
CA ILE A 77 9.29 -13.76 -18.84
C ILE A 77 10.62 -14.49 -18.83
N ARG A 78 11.66 -13.83 -18.32
CA ARG A 78 12.99 -14.44 -18.16
C ARG A 78 13.07 -15.10 -16.80
N MET A 79 13.00 -16.43 -16.77
CA MET A 79 13.24 -17.20 -15.56
C MET A 79 14.70 -17.62 -15.50
N PRO A 80 15.43 -17.30 -14.42
CA PRO A 80 16.73 -17.91 -14.17
C PRO A 80 16.50 -19.34 -13.70
N HIS A 81 16.60 -20.32 -14.60
CA HIS A 81 16.74 -21.72 -14.25
C HIS A 81 18.20 -22.14 -14.37
N LEU A 82 18.65 -23.01 -13.47
CA LEU A 82 20.05 -23.22 -13.06
C LEU A 82 21.06 -23.63 -14.16
N ASN A 83 20.69 -23.74 -15.44
CA ASN A 83 21.61 -23.91 -16.58
C ASN A 83 20.96 -23.61 -17.97
N SER A 84 19.77 -23.03 -18.03
CA SER A 84 19.11 -22.62 -19.30
C SER A 84 18.07 -21.56 -19.02
N SER A 85 18.20 -20.41 -19.68
CA SER A 85 17.19 -19.34 -19.68
C SER A 85 16.06 -19.70 -20.65
N GLU A 86 15.14 -20.56 -20.24
CA GLU A 86 13.93 -20.78 -21.02
C GLU A 86 13.05 -19.53 -20.90
N THR A 87 12.84 -18.85 -22.03
CA THR A 87 11.95 -17.68 -22.10
C THR A 87 10.54 -18.20 -22.29
N GLU A 88 9.85 -18.40 -21.19
CA GLU A 88 8.42 -18.66 -21.23
C GLU A 88 7.70 -17.35 -21.54
N ASN A 89 7.01 -17.29 -22.69
CA ASN A 89 6.27 -16.09 -23.07
C ASN A 89 4.94 -16.04 -22.31
N GLY A 90 4.77 -15.05 -21.43
CA GLY A 90 3.46 -14.66 -20.95
C GLY A 90 2.75 -13.88 -22.04
N SER A 91 1.59 -14.33 -22.49
CA SER A 91 0.81 -13.61 -23.51
C SER A 91 -0.25 -12.72 -22.86
N PHE A 92 -0.24 -11.45 -23.23
CA PHE A 92 -1.39 -10.57 -23.12
C PHE A 92 -2.20 -10.74 -24.41
N THR A 93 -3.35 -11.40 -24.32
CA THR A 93 -4.16 -11.83 -25.48
C THR A 93 -5.22 -10.78 -25.88
N GLY A 94 -5.39 -9.73 -25.06
CA GLY A 94 -6.55 -8.85 -25.14
C GLY A 94 -7.82 -9.56 -24.65
N PHE A 95 -8.99 -8.92 -24.77
CA PHE A 95 -10.25 -9.52 -24.31
C PHE A 95 -10.57 -10.82 -25.05
N SER A 96 -10.38 -11.95 -24.36
CA SER A 96 -10.62 -13.27 -24.92
C SER A 96 -11.40 -14.14 -23.94
N LEU A 97 -12.54 -14.67 -24.41
CA LEU A 97 -13.34 -15.61 -23.64
C LEU A 97 -12.61 -16.93 -23.40
N ALA A 98 -11.70 -17.32 -24.31
CA ALA A 98 -10.87 -18.50 -24.13
C ALA A 98 -9.93 -18.34 -22.93
N THR A 99 -9.25 -17.20 -22.83
CA THR A 99 -8.37 -16.85 -21.71
C THR A 99 -9.15 -16.76 -20.40
N LEU A 100 -10.35 -16.17 -20.42
CA LEU A 100 -11.23 -16.13 -19.24
C LEU A 100 -11.59 -17.54 -18.74
N ARG A 101 -11.96 -18.45 -19.65
CA ARG A 101 -12.32 -19.83 -19.29
C ARG A 101 -11.17 -20.62 -18.70
N GLU A 102 -9.95 -20.37 -19.16
CA GLU A 102 -8.74 -21.00 -18.64
C GLU A 102 -8.38 -20.50 -17.23
N ASN A 103 -8.63 -19.21 -16.94
CA ASN A 103 -8.36 -18.59 -15.66
C ASN A 103 -9.43 -18.81 -14.59
N LEU A 104 -10.63 -19.25 -14.98
CA LEU A 104 -11.74 -19.54 -14.05
C LEU A 104 -11.44 -20.70 -13.09
N GLY A 105 -10.57 -21.62 -13.49
CA GLY A 105 -10.17 -22.75 -12.67
C GLY A 105 -9.15 -22.36 -11.60
N GLY A 106 -9.35 -22.87 -10.37
CA GLY A 106 -8.32 -22.79 -9.35
C GLY A 106 -7.06 -23.53 -9.78
N GLY A 107 -5.90 -23.07 -9.33
CA GLY A 107 -4.70 -23.90 -9.34
C GLY A 107 -3.52 -23.09 -8.88
N TYR A 108 -3.28 -23.32 -7.61
CA TYR A 108 -2.22 -22.73 -6.84
C TYR A 108 -0.91 -23.36 -7.29
N GLY A 109 0.04 -22.50 -7.65
CA GLY A 109 1.36 -22.89 -8.08
C GLY A 109 2.40 -22.63 -6.99
N VAL A 110 3.63 -22.98 -7.31
CA VAL A 110 4.79 -22.51 -6.56
C VAL A 110 5.00 -21.05 -6.92
N ASP A 111 5.09 -20.20 -5.90
CA ASP A 111 5.46 -18.81 -6.09
C ASP A 111 6.89 -18.72 -6.63
N TYR A 112 7.08 -17.96 -7.70
CA TYR A 112 8.37 -17.80 -8.35
C TYR A 112 9.35 -16.95 -7.53
N THR A 113 8.86 -16.25 -6.50
CA THR A 113 9.72 -15.46 -5.59
C THR A 113 10.16 -16.21 -4.34
N THR A 114 9.22 -16.85 -3.64
CA THR A 114 9.54 -17.57 -2.40
C THR A 114 9.84 -19.05 -2.62
N GLY A 115 9.53 -19.61 -3.79
CA GLY A 115 9.63 -21.04 -4.05
C GLY A 115 8.65 -21.88 -3.21
N GLN A 116 7.71 -21.25 -2.49
CA GLN A 116 6.74 -21.93 -1.64
C GLN A 116 5.48 -22.29 -2.44
N MET A 117 4.87 -23.42 -2.11
CA MET A 117 3.58 -23.79 -2.69
C MET A 117 2.49 -22.87 -2.13
N MET A 118 1.78 -22.17 -3.01
CA MET A 118 0.69 -21.31 -2.59
C MET A 118 -0.53 -22.17 -2.21
N SER A 119 -1.23 -21.76 -1.16
CA SER A 119 -2.48 -22.36 -0.73
C SER A 119 -3.58 -21.30 -0.71
N PHE A 120 -4.85 -21.71 -0.62
CA PHE A 120 -5.96 -20.78 -0.42
C PHE A 120 -5.73 -19.86 0.79
N SER A 121 -5.23 -20.40 1.90
CA SER A 121 -4.98 -19.64 3.13
C SER A 121 -3.94 -18.55 2.91
N THR A 122 -2.84 -18.87 2.21
CA THR A 122 -1.77 -17.91 1.91
C THR A 122 -2.29 -16.77 1.03
N VAL A 123 -3.03 -17.09 -0.03
CA VAL A 123 -3.61 -16.08 -0.94
C VAL A 123 -4.65 -15.23 -0.23
N PHE A 124 -5.49 -15.85 0.61
CA PHE A 124 -6.46 -15.13 1.43
C PHE A 124 -5.80 -14.17 2.40
N ALA A 125 -4.71 -14.58 3.07
CA ALA A 125 -3.99 -13.73 4.02
C ALA A 125 -3.43 -12.46 3.35
N VAL A 126 -2.88 -12.60 2.13
CA VAL A 126 -2.38 -11.45 1.35
C VAL A 126 -3.54 -10.53 0.92
N MET A 127 -4.63 -11.08 0.40
CA MET A 127 -5.81 -10.30 0.01
C MET A 127 -6.47 -9.61 1.20
N PHE A 128 -6.57 -10.31 2.34
CA PHE A 128 -7.17 -9.79 3.56
C PHE A 128 -6.41 -8.56 4.06
N ASN A 129 -5.07 -8.62 4.06
CA ASN A 129 -4.22 -7.48 4.42
C ASN A 129 -4.53 -6.26 3.54
N GLY A 130 -4.71 -6.45 2.22
CA GLY A 130 -5.09 -5.38 1.29
C GLY A 130 -6.46 -4.74 1.60
N CYS A 131 -7.39 -5.49 2.18
CA CYS A 131 -8.71 -4.99 2.60
C CYS A 131 -8.71 -4.38 4.01
N THR A 132 -7.61 -4.51 4.78
CA THR A 132 -7.48 -3.83 6.07
C THR A 132 -7.35 -2.32 5.85
N GLY A 133 -7.87 -1.52 6.79
CA GLY A 133 -7.82 -0.04 6.69
C GLY A 133 -9.17 0.67 6.75
N ILE A 134 -10.27 -0.07 6.94
CA ILE A 134 -11.62 0.51 7.13
C ILE A 134 -11.67 1.52 8.31
N MET A 135 -10.83 1.30 9.32
CA MET A 135 -10.72 2.16 10.51
C MET A 135 -9.91 3.44 10.30
N ALA A 136 -9.26 3.64 9.14
CA ALA A 136 -8.53 4.88 8.88
C ALA A 136 -9.47 6.11 8.90
N GLY A 137 -10.72 5.94 8.48
CA GLY A 137 -11.73 7.01 8.48
C GLY A 137 -12.19 7.44 9.88
N SER A 138 -12.23 6.52 10.85
CA SER A 138 -12.58 6.86 12.24
C SER A 138 -11.44 7.59 12.95
N ASN A 139 -10.19 7.37 12.56
CA ASN A 139 -9.04 8.04 13.19
C ASN A 139 -9.08 9.57 13.01
N MET A 140 -9.84 10.09 12.04
CA MET A 140 -10.02 11.52 11.76
C MET A 140 -11.40 12.05 12.20
N SER A 141 -12.15 11.29 13.00
CA SER A 141 -13.52 11.66 13.38
C SER A 141 -13.62 12.94 14.19
N GLY A 142 -12.58 13.28 14.97
CA GLY A 142 -12.52 14.51 15.78
C GLY A 142 -12.56 15.80 14.96
N ASP A 143 -12.18 15.72 13.67
CA ASP A 143 -12.09 16.86 12.75
C ASP A 143 -13.37 17.01 11.90
N LEU A 144 -14.38 16.15 12.11
CA LEU A 144 -15.64 16.17 11.37
C LEU A 144 -16.70 17.02 12.06
N LYS A 145 -17.43 17.83 11.28
CA LYS A 145 -18.58 18.61 11.78
C LYS A 145 -19.70 17.76 12.39
N ARG A 146 -19.89 16.51 11.91
CA ARG A 146 -20.93 15.56 12.36
C ARG A 146 -20.44 14.10 12.26
N PRO A 147 -19.64 13.60 13.23
CA PRO A 147 -19.00 12.29 13.13
C PRO A 147 -19.99 11.12 13.06
N SER A 148 -21.06 11.13 13.87
CA SER A 148 -22.03 10.03 13.95
C SER A 148 -22.75 9.72 12.64
N TYR A 149 -22.79 10.66 11.70
CA TYR A 149 -23.42 10.47 10.39
C TYR A 149 -22.39 10.28 9.27
N SER A 150 -21.30 11.05 9.30
CA SER A 150 -20.30 11.04 8.24
C SER A 150 -19.43 9.79 8.24
N ILE A 151 -19.10 9.22 9.41
CA ILE A 151 -18.29 8.00 9.53
C ILE A 151 -18.98 6.80 8.87
N PRO A 152 -20.20 6.38 9.28
CA PRO A 152 -20.81 5.18 8.74
C PRO A 152 -21.07 5.29 7.23
N ARG A 153 -21.50 6.46 6.75
CA ARG A 153 -21.72 6.69 5.32
C ARG A 153 -20.43 6.68 4.51
N GLY A 154 -19.39 7.35 5.02
CA GLY A 154 -18.07 7.35 4.41
C GLY A 154 -17.52 5.94 4.29
N THR A 155 -17.48 5.20 5.40
CA THR A 155 -16.99 3.82 5.47
C THR A 155 -17.75 2.89 4.52
N ILE A 156 -19.09 2.87 4.54
CA ILE A 156 -19.87 1.98 3.66
C ILE A 156 -19.65 2.34 2.18
N SER A 157 -19.65 3.63 1.83
CA SER A 157 -19.43 4.06 0.44
C SER A 157 -18.01 3.71 -0.05
N ALA A 158 -17.00 3.85 0.80
CA ALA A 158 -15.62 3.51 0.48
C ALA A 158 -15.44 2.00 0.29
N VAL A 159 -15.99 1.17 1.19
CA VAL A 159 -15.94 -0.29 1.08
C VAL A 159 -16.65 -0.79 -0.18
N LEU A 160 -17.82 -0.24 -0.50
CA LEU A 160 -18.54 -0.60 -1.71
C LEU A 160 -17.75 -0.20 -2.96
N PHE A 161 -17.16 0.99 -2.97
CA PHE A 161 -16.34 1.45 -4.08
C PHE A 161 -15.11 0.56 -4.30
N THR A 162 -14.33 0.26 -3.25
CA THR A 162 -13.15 -0.62 -3.37
C THR A 162 -13.53 -2.04 -3.76
N TYR A 163 -14.64 -2.57 -3.23
CA TYR A 163 -15.18 -3.87 -3.64
C TYR A 163 -15.48 -3.92 -5.15
N LEU A 164 -16.17 -2.91 -5.70
CA LEU A 164 -16.47 -2.86 -7.13
C LEU A 164 -15.20 -2.74 -7.98
N VAL A 165 -14.25 -1.91 -7.57
CA VAL A 165 -12.97 -1.74 -8.27
C VAL A 165 -12.17 -3.05 -8.27
N TYR A 166 -12.09 -3.76 -7.16
CA TYR A 166 -11.37 -5.04 -7.07
C TYR A 166 -12.00 -6.13 -7.95
N ASN A 167 -13.33 -6.26 -7.94
CA ASN A 167 -14.01 -7.22 -8.81
C ASN A 167 -13.85 -6.87 -10.29
N LEU A 168 -13.95 -5.58 -10.64
CA LEU A 168 -13.74 -5.11 -12.01
C LEU A 168 -12.32 -5.42 -12.49
N LEU A 169 -11.29 -5.08 -11.70
CA LEU A 169 -9.91 -5.38 -12.03
C LEU A 169 -9.67 -6.89 -12.13
N ALA A 170 -10.17 -7.69 -11.18
CA ALA A 170 -10.03 -9.13 -11.21
C ALA A 170 -10.63 -9.74 -12.49
N PHE A 171 -11.84 -9.31 -12.87
CA PHE A 171 -12.49 -9.75 -14.09
C PHE A 171 -11.69 -9.37 -15.35
N LEU A 172 -11.23 -8.11 -15.43
CA LEU A 172 -10.42 -7.63 -16.55
C LEU A 172 -9.12 -8.43 -16.70
N MET A 173 -8.38 -8.60 -15.60
CA MET A 173 -7.12 -9.36 -15.59
C MET A 173 -7.34 -10.82 -16.03
N CYS A 174 -8.39 -11.48 -15.54
CA CYS A 174 -8.71 -12.85 -15.96
C CYS A 174 -9.10 -12.95 -17.43
N ALA A 175 -9.73 -11.92 -18.01
CA ALA A 175 -10.16 -11.91 -19.40
C ALA A 175 -9.05 -11.55 -20.41
N THR A 176 -8.00 -10.85 -19.97
CA THR A 176 -6.97 -10.31 -20.87
C THR A 176 -5.58 -10.95 -20.74
N CYS A 177 -5.26 -11.51 -19.57
CA CYS A 177 -3.93 -12.03 -19.28
C CYS A 177 -3.93 -13.55 -19.21
N SER A 178 -2.94 -14.19 -19.84
CA SER A 178 -2.70 -15.62 -19.66
C SER A 178 -2.32 -15.96 -18.21
N ARG A 179 -2.66 -17.17 -17.79
CA ARG A 179 -2.40 -17.66 -16.44
C ARG A 179 -0.93 -17.64 -16.06
N THR A 180 -0.07 -17.98 -17.01
CA THR A 180 1.40 -17.97 -16.84
C THR A 180 1.90 -16.57 -16.52
N LEU A 181 1.38 -15.53 -17.20
CA LEU A 181 1.74 -14.14 -16.94
C LEU A 181 1.35 -13.72 -15.52
N LEU A 182 0.11 -14.04 -15.09
CA LEU A 182 -0.40 -13.68 -13.76
C LEU A 182 0.36 -14.38 -12.62
N GLN A 183 0.88 -15.59 -12.85
CA GLN A 183 1.59 -16.36 -11.83
C GLN A 183 3.08 -16.03 -11.74
N LYS A 184 3.68 -15.58 -12.85
CA LYS A 184 5.14 -15.48 -12.97
C LYS A 184 5.68 -14.06 -12.94
N ASP A 185 4.80 -13.04 -12.97
CA ASP A 185 5.20 -11.64 -12.91
C ASP A 185 4.20 -10.77 -12.11
N TYR A 186 4.60 -10.29 -10.93
CA TYR A 186 3.85 -9.34 -10.11
C TYR A 186 3.82 -7.92 -10.71
N GLY A 187 4.78 -7.59 -11.58
CA GLY A 187 4.92 -6.30 -12.23
C GLY A 187 4.12 -6.18 -13.54
N PHE A 188 3.35 -7.19 -13.93
CA PHE A 188 2.71 -7.24 -15.26
C PHE A 188 1.84 -6.02 -15.58
N LEU A 189 1.19 -5.41 -14.56
CA LEU A 189 0.38 -4.20 -14.72
C LEU A 189 1.19 -2.99 -15.23
N ARG A 190 2.49 -2.92 -14.90
CA ARG A 190 3.40 -1.90 -15.42
C ARG A 190 3.68 -2.12 -16.89
N ASP A 191 3.86 -3.36 -17.29
CA ASP A 191 4.31 -3.75 -18.63
C ASP A 191 3.17 -3.67 -19.66
N ILE A 192 1.91 -3.84 -19.24
CA ILE A 192 0.73 -3.67 -20.09
C ILE A 192 0.21 -2.22 -20.17
N SER A 193 0.72 -1.33 -19.31
CA SER A 193 0.24 0.05 -19.21
C SER A 193 0.68 0.88 -20.42
N ILE A 194 -0.19 1.79 -20.88
CA ILE A 194 0.14 2.75 -21.95
C ILE A 194 1.34 3.63 -21.54
N PHE A 195 1.46 3.94 -20.25
CA PHE A 195 2.56 4.72 -19.70
C PHE A 195 3.14 4.02 -18.46
N PRO A 196 4.12 3.10 -18.64
CA PRO A 196 4.73 2.33 -17.56
C PRO A 196 5.17 3.12 -16.32
N PRO A 197 5.83 4.30 -16.42
CA PRO A 197 6.27 5.01 -15.21
C PRO A 197 5.10 5.53 -14.37
N LEU A 198 3.90 5.71 -14.93
CA LEU A 198 2.73 6.17 -14.18
C LEU A 198 2.28 5.15 -13.14
N VAL A 199 2.31 3.86 -13.51
CA VAL A 199 1.95 2.76 -12.61
C VAL A 199 2.92 2.71 -11.43
N THR A 200 4.22 2.85 -11.71
CA THR A 200 5.26 2.90 -10.69
C THR A 200 5.05 4.06 -9.72
N VAL A 201 4.76 5.27 -10.21
CA VAL A 201 4.44 6.44 -9.37
C VAL A 201 3.20 6.19 -8.52
N GLY A 202 2.16 5.58 -9.09
CA GLY A 202 0.94 5.22 -8.36
C GLY A 202 1.18 4.24 -7.22
N ILE A 203 2.01 3.21 -7.43
CA ILE A 203 2.38 2.24 -6.39
C ILE A 203 3.10 2.95 -5.23
N TYR A 204 4.07 3.82 -5.54
CA TYR A 204 4.79 4.58 -4.51
C TYR A 204 3.85 5.54 -3.76
N ALA A 205 2.98 6.26 -4.47
CA ALA A 205 2.03 7.19 -3.87
C ALA A 205 1.03 6.47 -2.94
N ALA A 206 0.46 5.34 -3.38
CA ALA A 206 -0.45 4.53 -2.58
C ALA A 206 0.24 3.98 -1.31
N THR A 207 1.46 3.48 -1.44
CA THR A 207 2.25 2.97 -0.32
C THR A 207 2.56 4.07 0.70
N LEU A 208 2.96 5.26 0.23
CA LEU A 208 3.20 6.42 1.08
C LEU A 208 1.93 6.87 1.81
N SER A 209 0.78 6.88 1.14
CA SER A 209 -0.50 7.24 1.77
C SER A 209 -0.89 6.27 2.89
N ALA A 210 -0.70 4.96 2.67
CA ALA A 210 -0.94 3.95 3.70
C ALA A 210 -0.01 4.12 4.91
N ALA A 211 1.28 4.37 4.66
CA ALA A 211 2.27 4.59 5.71
C ALA A 211 1.93 5.81 6.58
N MET A 212 1.60 6.96 5.97
CA MET A 212 1.21 8.17 6.70
C MET A 212 -0.08 7.97 7.51
N SER A 213 -1.07 7.29 6.93
CA SER A 213 -2.35 7.04 7.62
C SER A 213 -2.18 6.13 8.84
N ASN A 214 -1.32 5.13 8.75
CA ASN A 214 -0.99 4.25 9.87
C ASN A 214 -0.23 4.98 10.99
N LEU A 215 0.69 5.87 10.63
CA LEU A 215 1.48 6.66 11.59
C LEU A 215 0.60 7.62 12.40
N ILE A 216 -0.33 8.32 11.73
CA ILE A 216 -1.27 9.23 12.39
C ILE A 216 -2.31 8.46 13.21
N GLY A 217 -2.79 7.33 12.70
CA GLY A 217 -3.69 6.45 13.44
C GLY A 217 -3.07 5.92 14.72
N ALA A 218 -1.87 5.36 14.63
CA ALA A 218 -1.15 4.80 15.77
C ALA A 218 -0.85 5.86 16.85
N SER A 219 -0.38 7.05 16.45
CA SER A 219 -0.09 8.14 17.39
C SER A 219 -1.34 8.64 18.12
N ARG A 220 -2.49 8.77 17.44
CA ARG A 220 -3.76 9.14 18.07
C ARG A 220 -4.26 8.07 19.05
N ILE A 221 -4.14 6.79 18.71
CA ILE A 221 -4.54 5.69 19.60
C ILE A 221 -3.63 5.63 20.84
N LEU A 222 -2.32 5.71 20.66
CA LEU A 222 -1.36 5.74 21.78
C LEU A 222 -1.59 6.96 22.69
N TYR A 223 -1.89 8.12 22.13
CA TYR A 223 -2.22 9.31 22.90
C TYR A 223 -3.49 9.14 23.74
N ALA A 224 -4.54 8.54 23.18
CA ALA A 224 -5.77 8.26 23.94
C ALA A 224 -5.50 7.27 25.08
N LEU A 225 -4.73 6.21 24.82
CA LEU A 225 -4.34 5.23 25.84
C LEU A 225 -3.48 5.85 26.97
N ALA A 226 -2.60 6.80 26.64
CA ALA A 226 -1.80 7.54 27.62
C ALA A 226 -2.67 8.40 28.54
N ARG A 227 -3.69 9.06 27.97
CA ARG A 227 -4.61 9.90 28.73
C ARG A 227 -5.55 9.11 29.63
N ASP A 228 -5.85 7.87 29.26
CA ASP A 228 -6.73 6.99 30.03
C ASP A 228 -6.02 6.30 31.22
N ASP A 229 -4.75 6.66 31.53
CA ASP A 229 -3.91 6.14 32.62
C ASP A 229 -3.90 4.62 32.75
N LEU A 230 -4.19 3.91 31.66
CA LEU A 230 -4.45 2.46 31.68
C LEU A 230 -3.19 1.62 32.00
N PHE A 231 -2.00 2.22 31.89
CA PHE A 231 -0.72 1.53 31.96
C PHE A 231 0.29 2.07 33.01
N GLY A 232 -0.09 2.99 33.91
CA GLY A 232 0.77 3.45 35.01
C GLY A 232 2.10 4.12 34.59
N GLU A 233 3.13 4.05 35.45
CA GLU A 233 4.41 4.82 35.40
C GLU A 233 5.20 4.75 34.07
N CYS A 234 4.98 3.77 33.19
CA CYS A 234 5.64 3.72 31.88
C CYS A 234 5.14 4.78 30.87
N LEU A 235 4.00 5.43 31.13
CA LEU A 235 3.39 6.45 30.25
C LEU A 235 3.38 7.87 30.85
N GLU A 236 3.87 8.05 32.07
CA GLU A 236 3.85 9.32 32.82
C GLU A 236 4.70 10.44 32.18
N TYR A 237 5.66 10.09 31.31
CA TYR A 237 6.47 11.08 30.59
C TYR A 237 5.68 11.89 29.54
N ALA A 238 4.49 11.42 29.14
CA ALA A 238 3.61 12.14 28.23
C ALA A 238 2.83 13.27 28.93
N ASP A 239 2.55 13.14 30.23
CA ASP A 239 1.73 14.07 31.00
C ASP A 239 2.50 15.35 31.38
N ILE A 240 3.81 15.24 31.62
CA ILE A 240 4.67 16.36 32.07
C ILE A 240 4.82 17.47 31.01
N SER A 241 4.60 17.16 29.73
CA SER A 241 4.71 18.16 28.65
C SER A 241 3.48 19.07 28.49
N GLN A 242 2.39 18.82 29.24
CA GLN A 242 1.13 19.57 29.11
C GLN A 242 0.72 20.39 30.34
N SER A 243 1.58 20.55 31.36
CA SER A 243 1.30 21.55 32.39
C SER A 243 1.22 22.95 31.74
N PRO A 244 0.14 23.73 31.95
CA PRO A 244 -0.04 25.05 31.34
C PRO A 244 1.08 26.06 31.66
N ASP A 245 1.90 25.75 32.66
CA ASP A 245 3.01 26.58 33.15
C ASP A 245 4.39 26.11 32.64
N GLY A 246 4.44 25.06 31.80
CA GLY A 246 5.66 24.53 31.21
C GLY A 246 6.04 25.22 29.89
N VAL A 247 7.30 25.62 29.75
CA VAL A 247 7.87 26.27 28.55
C VAL A 247 7.79 25.34 27.34
N GLY A 248 6.67 25.37 26.61
CA GLY A 248 6.50 24.60 25.38
C GLY A 248 5.05 24.23 25.06
N ALA A 249 4.15 25.22 25.01
CA ALA A 249 2.79 24.99 24.54
C ALA A 249 2.79 24.56 23.06
N VAL A 250 2.82 23.25 22.83
CA VAL A 250 2.63 22.64 21.51
C VAL A 250 1.15 22.84 21.14
N PRO A 251 0.81 23.38 19.95
CA PRO A 251 -0.58 23.58 19.56
C PRO A 251 -1.35 22.26 19.68
N THR A 252 -2.61 22.31 20.12
CA THR A 252 -3.46 21.14 20.38
C THR A 252 -3.49 20.13 19.22
N GLU A 253 -3.30 20.59 17.98
CA GLU A 253 -3.21 19.77 16.76
C GLU A 253 -1.97 18.87 16.66
N TRP A 254 -0.88 19.21 17.36
CA TRP A 254 0.43 18.53 17.31
C TRP A 254 0.64 17.56 18.49
N THR A 255 -0.23 17.65 19.50
CA THR A 255 -0.13 16.86 20.74
C THR A 255 -0.12 15.34 20.55
N PRO A 256 -0.94 14.70 19.68
CA PRO A 256 -0.89 13.24 19.53
C PRO A 256 0.37 12.76 18.79
N LEU A 257 0.85 13.53 17.80
CA LEU A 257 2.04 13.18 17.03
C LEU A 257 3.34 13.42 17.82
N ALA A 258 3.42 14.53 18.57
CA ALA A 258 4.55 14.81 19.46
C ALA A 258 4.67 13.76 20.57
N ALA A 259 3.55 13.34 21.17
CA ALA A 259 3.53 12.26 22.16
C ALA A 259 3.99 10.92 21.59
N GLY A 260 3.53 10.55 20.38
CA GLY A 260 3.94 9.32 19.71
C GLY A 260 5.43 9.30 19.31
N VAL A 261 5.98 10.43 18.86
CA VAL A 261 7.41 10.56 18.54
C VAL A 261 8.29 10.53 19.78
N MET A 262 7.89 11.21 20.86
CA MET A 262 8.64 11.19 22.12
C MET A 262 8.67 9.80 22.76
N MET A 263 7.61 8.99 22.63
CA MET A 263 7.64 7.59 23.08
C MET A 263 8.55 6.70 22.21
N LEU A 264 8.62 6.92 20.90
CA LEU A 264 9.50 6.16 19.99
C LEU A 264 10.98 6.56 20.11
N CYS A 265 11.28 7.80 20.50
CA CYS A 265 12.65 8.27 20.74
C CYS A 265 13.12 8.07 22.19
N GLY A 266 12.22 7.73 23.12
CA GLY A 266 12.51 7.52 24.54
C GLY A 266 12.86 6.06 24.92
N SER A 267 12.88 5.13 23.96
CA SER A 267 13.26 3.72 24.14
C SER A 267 14.68 3.43 23.69
#